data_AF-A0AAN8WVV0-F1
#
_entry.id   AF-A0AAN8WVV0-F1
#
_cell.length_a   1.000
_cell.length_b   1.000
_cell.length_c   1.000
_cell.angle_alpha   90.00
_cell.angle_beta   90.00
_cell.angle_gamma   90.00
#
_symmetry.space_group_name_H-M   'P 1'
#
loop_
_entity.id
_entity.type
_entity.pdbx_description
1 polymer ?
#
loop_
_entity_poly.entity_id
_entity_poly.type
_entity_poly.pdbx_seq_one_letter_code
_entity_poly.pdbx_strand_id
1 'polypeptide(L)'
;MANSQDAYYLSLLALAERFRTQEPANIKACLQCLQAVLHVRPTPKVEGRTHLQLANMLIQYTHNSQLARDHLEQAWNLSMNIAGFDDVRFEAACELAKLYEQSGGSSHAKALLRRATELSRQNVYWHCRLIFQTAVGGIFYLVFA
;
A
#
# COMPACT_ATOMS: atom_id res chain seq x y z
N MET A 1 -28.30 -13.65 1.00
CA MET A 1 -27.44 -14.66 1.67
C MET A 1 -26.01 -14.27 1.31
N ALA A 2 -25.16 -13.92 2.28
CA ALA A 2 -23.77 -13.60 1.98
C ALA A 2 -23.11 -14.83 1.34
N ASN A 3 -22.41 -14.64 0.22
CA ASN A 3 -21.65 -15.71 -0.41
C ASN A 3 -20.65 -16.26 0.62
N SER A 4 -20.48 -17.57 0.76
CA SER A 4 -19.63 -18.16 1.80
C SER A 4 -18.20 -17.59 1.74
N GLN A 5 -17.72 -17.25 0.54
CA GLN A 5 -16.43 -16.59 0.32
C GLN A 5 -16.36 -15.18 0.97
N ASP A 6 -17.44 -14.41 0.92
CA ASP A 6 -17.51 -13.09 1.56
C ASP A 6 -17.45 -13.22 3.09
N ALA A 7 -18.11 -14.25 3.63
CA ALA A 7 -18.07 -14.54 5.06
C ALA A 7 -16.65 -14.94 5.52
N TYR A 8 -15.94 -15.78 4.75
CA TYR A 8 -14.54 -16.11 5.04
C TYR A 8 -13.63 -14.89 5.00
N TYR A 9 -13.75 -14.06 3.97
CA TYR A 9 -12.98 -12.83 3.81
C TYR A 9 -13.18 -11.86 4.98
N LEU A 10 -14.43 -11.53 5.31
CA LEU A 10 -14.77 -10.62 6.41
C LEU A 10 -14.26 -11.17 7.75
N SER A 11 -14.37 -12.48 7.96
CA SER A 11 -13.88 -13.13 9.18
C SER A 11 -12.37 -13.02 9.31
N LEU A 12 -11.61 -13.24 8.23
CA LEU A 12 -10.15 -13.12 8.24
C LEU A 12 -9.69 -11.68 8.47
N LEU A 13 -10.36 -10.69 7.88
CA LEU A 13 -10.07 -9.28 8.16
C LEU A 13 -10.36 -8.90 9.61
N ALA A 14 -11.49 -9.35 10.16
CA ALA A 14 -11.84 -9.11 11.55
C ALA A 14 -10.81 -9.73 12.51
N LEU A 15 -10.32 -10.94 12.20
CA LEU A 15 -9.25 -11.59 12.96
C LEU A 15 -7.94 -10.81 12.85
N ALA A 16 -7.54 -10.37 11.65
CA ALA A 16 -6.34 -9.57 11.45
C ALA A 16 -6.36 -8.30 12.31
N GLU A 17 -7.48 -7.57 12.30
CA GLU A 17 -7.64 -6.34 13.07
C GLU A 17 -7.64 -6.58 14.58
N ARG A 18 -8.27 -7.67 15.04
CA ARG A 18 -8.22 -8.08 16.45
C ARG A 18 -6.79 -8.40 16.89
N PHE A 19 -6.01 -9.13 16.08
CA PHE A 19 -4.61 -9.40 16.40
C PHE A 19 -3.73 -8.16 16.41
N ARG A 20 -4.09 -7.13 15.61
CA ARG A 20 -3.39 -5.84 15.58
C ARG A 20 -3.68 -4.99 16.82
N THR A 21 -4.89 -5.07 17.37
CA THR A 21 -5.39 -4.18 18.44
C THR A 21 -5.37 -4.79 19.84
N GLN A 22 -5.25 -6.11 19.96
CA GLN A 22 -5.09 -6.78 21.26
C GLN A 22 -3.77 -6.40 21.94
N GLU A 23 -3.70 -6.55 23.26
CA GLU A 23 -2.48 -6.31 24.05
C GLU A 23 -1.95 -7.60 24.68
N PRO A 24 -0.70 -8.02 24.38
CA PRO A 24 0.21 -7.45 23.39
C PRO A 24 -0.21 -7.78 21.94
N ALA A 25 0.06 -6.85 21.01
CA ALA A 25 -0.30 -7.02 19.60
C ALA A 25 0.43 -8.21 18.99
N ASN A 26 -0.29 -9.05 18.22
CA ASN A 26 0.28 -10.18 17.51
C ASN A 26 0.36 -9.87 16.01
N ILE A 27 1.37 -9.10 15.62
CA ILE A 27 1.57 -8.67 14.23
C ILE A 27 1.78 -9.85 13.29
N LYS A 28 2.44 -10.92 13.76
CA LYS A 28 2.67 -12.13 12.95
C LYS A 28 1.34 -12.81 12.57
N ALA A 29 0.43 -12.98 13.54
CA ALA A 29 -0.88 -13.54 13.27
C ALA A 29 -1.72 -12.61 12.37
N CYS A 30 -1.63 -11.29 12.55
CA CYS A 30 -2.26 -10.31 11.67
C CYS A 30 -1.80 -10.48 10.20
N LEU A 31 -0.49 -10.53 9.96
CA LEU A 31 0.08 -10.76 8.63
C LEU A 31 -0.38 -12.10 8.02
N GLN A 32 -0.44 -13.17 8.82
CA GLN A 32 -0.91 -14.48 8.37
C GLN A 32 -2.39 -14.45 7.96
N CYS A 33 -3.25 -13.75 8.71
CA CYS A 33 -4.65 -13.57 8.34
C CYS A 33 -4.80 -12.82 7.01
N LEU A 34 -4.04 -11.74 6.81
CA LEU A 34 -4.06 -10.97 5.57
C LEU A 34 -3.51 -11.78 4.38
N GLN A 35 -2.45 -12.57 4.59
CA GLN A 35 -1.96 -13.49 3.56
C GLN A 35 -3.01 -14.56 3.21
N ALA A 36 -3.72 -15.10 4.20
CA ALA A 36 -4.79 -16.07 3.97
C ALA A 36 -5.92 -15.48 3.10
N VAL A 37 -6.24 -14.19 3.26
CA VAL A 37 -7.23 -13.51 2.39
C VAL A 37 -6.82 -13.60 0.92
N LEU A 38 -5.54 -13.38 0.60
CA LEU A 38 -5.05 -13.46 -0.79
C LEU A 38 -5.16 -14.88 -1.38
N HIS A 39 -5.03 -15.92 -0.56
CA HIS A 39 -5.15 -17.31 -1.01
C HIS A 39 -6.58 -17.68 -1.42
N VAL A 40 -7.58 -16.98 -0.89
CA VAL A 40 -9.01 -17.21 -1.23
C VAL A 40 -9.39 -16.55 -2.57
N ARG A 41 -8.43 -15.91 -3.27
CA ARG A 41 -8.62 -15.18 -4.55
C ARG A 41 -9.81 -14.23 -4.49
N PRO A 42 -9.72 -13.17 -3.68
CA PRO A 42 -10.81 -12.22 -3.51
C PRO A 42 -11.00 -11.36 -4.77
N THR A 43 -12.01 -10.51 -4.79
CA THR A 43 -12.17 -9.54 -5.90
C THR A 43 -10.94 -8.64 -6.03
N PRO A 44 -10.58 -8.16 -7.23
CA PRO A 44 -9.37 -7.35 -7.44
C PRO A 44 -9.29 -6.11 -6.54
N LYS A 45 -10.44 -5.53 -6.18
CA LYS A 45 -10.54 -4.37 -5.27
C LYS A 45 -10.16 -4.72 -3.84
N VAL A 46 -10.50 -5.91 -3.40
CA VAL A 46 -10.11 -6.43 -2.08
C VAL A 46 -8.64 -6.81 -2.11
N GLU A 47 -8.21 -7.54 -3.13
CA GLU A 47 -6.83 -7.97 -3.32
C GLU A 47 -5.85 -6.79 -3.26
N GLY A 48 -6.10 -5.73 -4.04
CA GLY A 48 -5.26 -4.52 -4.03
C GLY A 48 -5.19 -3.83 -2.67
N ARG A 49 -6.30 -3.79 -1.92
CA ARG A 49 -6.31 -3.23 -0.55
C ARG A 49 -5.52 -4.09 0.42
N THR A 50 -5.70 -5.41 0.35
CA THR A 50 -4.99 -6.34 1.21
C THR A 50 -3.48 -6.28 0.96
N HIS A 51 -3.04 -6.16 -0.29
CA HIS A 51 -1.63 -5.94 -0.61
C HIS A 51 -1.07 -4.65 -0.01
N LEU A 52 -1.78 -3.53 -0.14
CA LEU A 52 -1.36 -2.27 0.47
C LEU A 52 -1.29 -2.38 2.01
N GLN A 53 -2.29 -3.01 2.63
CA GLN A 53 -2.30 -3.21 4.08
C GLN A 53 -1.15 -4.11 4.55
N LEU A 54 -0.87 -5.20 3.84
CA LEU A 54 0.27 -6.08 4.11
C LEU A 54 1.59 -5.32 4.02
N ALA A 55 1.79 -4.55 2.95
CA ALA A 55 2.98 -3.76 2.77
C ALA A 55 3.19 -2.76 3.92
N ASN A 56 2.15 -2.02 4.31
CA ASN A 56 2.24 -1.06 5.40
C ASN A 56 2.60 -1.73 6.74
N MET A 57 2.02 -2.89 7.03
CA MET A 57 2.37 -3.67 8.22
C MET A 57 3.80 -4.19 8.17
N LEU A 58 4.28 -4.63 7.01
CA LEU A 58 5.65 -5.06 6.82
C LEU A 58 6.64 -3.91 7.01
N ILE A 59 6.36 -2.72 6.45
CA ILE A 59 7.21 -1.53 6.61
C ILE A 59 7.25 -1.07 8.07
N GLN A 60 6.10 -1.08 8.75
CA GLN A 60 6.00 -0.54 10.10
C GLN A 60 6.59 -1.46 11.18
N TYR A 61 6.40 -2.77 11.04
CA TYR A 61 6.68 -3.72 12.13
C TYR A 61 7.74 -4.77 11.78
N THR A 62 8.24 -4.79 10.55
CA THR A 62 9.24 -5.77 10.12
C THR A 62 10.39 -5.08 9.38
N HIS A 63 11.54 -5.74 9.31
CA HIS A 63 12.67 -5.28 8.50
C HIS A 63 12.65 -5.83 7.07
N ASN A 64 11.50 -6.34 6.60
CA ASN A 64 11.40 -7.01 5.31
C ASN A 64 10.92 -6.06 4.20
N SER A 65 11.76 -5.07 3.87
CA SER A 65 11.46 -4.06 2.85
C SER A 65 11.28 -4.65 1.45
N GLN A 66 11.92 -5.79 1.16
CA GLN A 66 11.79 -6.47 -0.12
C GLN A 66 10.38 -7.04 -0.32
N LEU A 67 9.87 -7.77 0.67
CA LEU A 67 8.50 -8.31 0.60
C LEU A 67 7.45 -7.20 0.61
N ALA A 68 7.68 -6.11 1.35
CA ALA A 68 6.80 -4.95 1.32
C ALA A 68 6.74 -4.31 -0.08
N ARG A 69 7.89 -4.20 -0.76
CA ARG A 69 7.98 -3.70 -2.12
C ARG A 69 7.16 -4.55 -3.09
N ASP A 70 7.30 -5.86 -3.02
CA ASP A 70 6.61 -6.78 -3.92
C ASP A 70 5.07 -6.66 -3.77
N HIS A 71 4.58 -6.49 -2.54
CA HIS A 71 3.16 -6.22 -2.29
C HIS A 71 2.72 -4.82 -2.76
N LEU A 72 3.54 -3.79 -2.63
CA LEU A 72 3.22 -2.46 -3.17
C LEU A 72 3.16 -2.45 -4.70
N GLU A 73 4.06 -3.16 -5.37
CA GLU A 73 4.03 -3.33 -6.82
C GLU A 73 2.75 -4.04 -7.27
N GLN A 74 2.33 -5.09 -6.55
CA GLN A 74 1.05 -5.77 -6.80
C GLN A 74 -0.14 -4.83 -6.59
N ALA A 75 -0.19 -4.08 -5.49
CA ALA A 75 -1.25 -3.12 -5.22
C ALA A 75 -1.32 -2.03 -6.31
N TRP A 76 -0.18 -1.47 -6.72
CA TRP A 76 -0.08 -0.50 -7.80
C TRP A 76 -0.61 -1.07 -9.12
N ASN A 77 -0.12 -2.25 -9.52
CA ASN A 77 -0.51 -2.88 -10.79
C ASN A 77 -2.01 -3.21 -10.85
N LEU A 78 -2.56 -3.79 -9.77
CA LEU A 78 -4.01 -4.04 -9.68
C LEU A 78 -4.81 -2.74 -9.76
N SER A 79 -4.33 -1.68 -9.10
CA SER A 79 -5.05 -0.41 -9.05
C SER A 79 -5.16 0.32 -10.39
N MET A 80 -4.29 0.03 -11.35
CA MET A 80 -4.36 0.63 -12.69
C MET A 80 -5.65 0.26 -13.42
N ASN A 81 -6.18 -0.94 -13.18
CA ASN A 81 -7.33 -1.49 -13.88
C ASN A 81 -8.67 -1.28 -13.14
N ILE A 82 -8.66 -0.61 -11.99
CA ILE A 82 -9.84 -0.43 -11.13
C ILE A 82 -10.22 1.05 -11.09
N ALA A 83 -11.42 1.37 -11.58
CA ALA A 83 -11.95 2.74 -11.53
C ALA A 83 -12.24 3.20 -10.09
N GLY A 84 -11.95 4.47 -9.79
CA GLY A 84 -12.20 5.06 -8.46
C GLY A 84 -11.37 4.43 -7.33
N PHE A 85 -10.20 3.88 -7.66
CA PHE A 85 -9.31 3.22 -6.69
C PHE A 85 -8.06 4.05 -6.39
N ASP A 86 -8.23 5.37 -6.46
CA ASP A 86 -7.18 6.37 -6.33
C ASP A 86 -6.45 6.29 -5.00
N ASP A 87 -7.16 6.03 -3.90
CA ASP A 87 -6.54 5.96 -2.57
C ASP A 87 -5.50 4.86 -2.49
N VAL A 88 -5.81 3.67 -3.01
CA VAL A 88 -4.88 2.54 -3.01
C VAL A 88 -3.79 2.76 -4.06
N ARG A 89 -4.17 3.27 -5.23
CA ARG A 89 -3.25 3.57 -6.32
C ARG A 89 -2.15 4.51 -5.87
N PHE A 90 -2.53 5.68 -5.39
CA PHE A 90 -1.57 6.74 -5.10
C PHE A 90 -0.84 6.49 -3.77
N GLU A 91 -1.48 5.88 -2.76
CA GLU A 91 -0.76 5.44 -1.56
C GLU A 91 0.32 4.42 -1.90
N ALA A 92 -0.01 3.41 -2.73
CA ALA A 92 0.97 2.41 -3.15
C ALA A 92 2.16 3.04 -3.89
N ALA A 93 1.91 4.00 -4.79
CA ALA A 93 2.98 4.72 -5.47
C ALA A 93 3.85 5.55 -4.51
N CYS A 94 3.22 6.24 -3.55
CA CYS A 94 3.92 7.04 -2.56
C CYS A 94 4.87 6.18 -1.71
N GLU A 95 4.39 5.06 -1.17
CA GLU A 95 5.21 4.17 -0.33
C GLU A 95 6.27 3.42 -1.16
N LEU A 96 5.93 3.00 -2.38
CA LEU A 96 6.87 2.31 -3.28
C LEU A 96 8.03 3.24 -3.67
N ALA A 97 7.76 4.52 -3.93
CA ALA A 97 8.79 5.50 -4.23
C ALA A 97 9.77 5.68 -3.04
N LYS A 98 9.27 5.72 -1.81
CA LYS A 98 10.13 5.80 -0.60
C LYS A 98 11.04 4.59 -0.49
N LEU A 99 10.52 3.37 -0.73
CA LEU A 99 11.34 2.16 -0.72
C LEU A 99 12.40 2.16 -1.82
N TYR A 100 12.06 2.64 -3.03
CA TYR A 100 13.05 2.79 -4.10
C TYR A 100 14.15 3.78 -3.72
N GLU A 101 13.82 4.92 -3.12
CA GLU A 101 14.81 5.89 -2.64
C GLU A 101 15.74 5.29 -1.57
N GLN A 102 15.20 4.56 -0.60
CA GLN A 102 15.98 3.87 0.44
C GLN A 102 16.94 2.82 -0.14
N SER A 103 16.52 2.14 -1.22
CA SER A 103 17.35 1.15 -1.92
C SER A 103 18.37 1.75 -2.91
N GLY A 104 18.45 3.09 -3.02
CA GLY A 104 19.33 3.78 -3.96
C GLY A 104 18.77 3.93 -5.38
N GLY A 105 17.56 3.45 -5.64
CA GLY A 105 16.85 3.49 -6.92
C GLY A 105 16.17 4.83 -7.23
N SER A 106 16.86 5.96 -7.06
CA SER A 106 16.26 7.31 -7.20
C SER A 106 15.61 7.57 -8.57
N SER A 107 16.13 6.96 -9.65
CA SER A 107 15.54 7.07 -10.99
C SER A 107 14.14 6.43 -11.07
N HIS A 108 13.98 5.24 -10.47
CA HIS A 108 12.73 4.49 -10.46
C HIS A 108 11.66 5.20 -9.62
N ALA A 109 12.05 5.72 -8.45
CA ALA A 109 11.17 6.54 -7.61
C ALA A 109 10.65 7.78 -8.36
N LYS A 110 11.54 8.52 -9.03
CA LYS A 110 11.16 9.71 -9.80
C LYS A 110 10.25 9.39 -10.97
N ALA A 111 10.53 8.31 -11.71
CA ALA A 111 9.69 7.88 -12.83
C ALA A 111 8.27 7.48 -12.35
N LEU A 112 8.20 6.71 -11.26
CA LEU A 112 6.93 6.30 -10.65
C LEU A 112 6.10 7.50 -10.18
N LEU A 113 6.71 8.42 -9.43
CA LEU A 113 6.01 9.59 -8.92
C LEU A 113 5.54 10.53 -10.03
N ARG A 114 6.35 10.73 -11.09
CA ARG A 114 5.91 11.51 -12.27
C ARG A 114 4.66 10.92 -12.90
N ARG A 115 4.66 9.61 -13.13
CA ARG A 115 3.50 8.89 -13.66
C ARG A 115 2.28 9.02 -12.74
N ALA A 116 2.47 8.87 -11.43
CA ALA A 116 1.39 9.03 -10.46
C ALA A 116 0.80 10.45 -10.47
N THR A 117 1.65 11.49 -10.58
CA THR A 117 1.22 12.89 -10.67
C THR A 117 0.41 13.19 -11.93
N GLU A 118 0.76 12.57 -13.06
CA GLU A 118 -0.01 12.70 -14.31
C GLU A 118 -1.40 12.08 -14.17
N LEU A 119 -1.50 10.91 -13.53
CA LEU A 119 -2.76 10.20 -13.32
C LEU A 119 -3.66 10.87 -12.27
N SER A 120 -3.11 11.57 -11.30
CA SER A 120 -3.86 12.17 -10.18
C SER A 120 -4.50 13.52 -10.50
N ARG A 121 -4.37 14.06 -11.72
CA ARG A 121 -4.89 15.39 -12.10
C ARG A 121 -6.36 15.63 -11.78
N GLN A 122 -7.17 14.58 -11.76
CA GLN A 122 -8.61 14.65 -11.45
C GLN A 122 -8.91 14.60 -9.95
N ASN A 123 -7.90 14.33 -9.12
CA ASN A 123 -8.01 14.17 -7.68
C ASN A 123 -7.08 15.16 -6.97
N VAL A 124 -7.62 16.33 -6.61
CA VAL A 124 -6.85 17.49 -6.11
C VAL A 124 -5.99 17.13 -4.89
N TYR A 125 -6.55 16.37 -3.94
CA TYR A 125 -5.82 15.97 -2.74
C TYR A 125 -4.57 15.15 -3.09
N TRP A 126 -4.75 14.08 -3.88
CA TRP A 126 -3.67 13.20 -4.28
C TRP A 126 -2.66 13.91 -5.19
N HIS A 127 -3.13 14.79 -6.07
CA HIS A 127 -2.29 15.59 -6.94
C HIS A 127 -1.32 16.48 -6.15
N CYS A 128 -1.83 17.24 -5.19
CA CYS A 128 -1.02 18.10 -4.32
C CYS A 128 0.00 17.27 -3.51
N ARG A 129 -0.43 16.14 -2.94
CA ARG A 129 0.46 15.27 -2.14
C ARG A 129 1.59 14.69 -2.97
N LEU A 130 1.30 14.21 -4.18
CA LEU A 130 2.30 13.64 -5.09
C LEU A 130 3.30 14.69 -5.59
N ILE A 131 2.83 15.89 -5.93
CA ILE A 131 3.72 17.01 -6.27
C ILE A 131 4.66 17.31 -5.11
N PHE A 132 4.13 17.40 -3.88
CA PHE A 132 4.95 17.66 -2.70
C PHE A 132 6.02 16.58 -2.52
N GLN A 133 5.65 15.31 -2.65
CA GLN A 133 6.60 14.21 -2.55
C GLN A 133 7.69 14.27 -3.64
N THR A 134 7.33 14.62 -4.88
CA THR A 134 8.33 14.80 -5.96
C THR A 134 9.32 15.94 -5.69
N ALA A 135 8.89 16.99 -4.99
CA ALA A 135 9.74 18.14 -4.64
C ALA A 135 10.63 17.87 -3.42
N VAL A 136 10.12 17.14 -2.42
CA VAL A 136 10.83 16.87 -1.17
C VAL A 136 11.97 15.86 -1.36
N GLY A 137 11.88 14.95 -2.34
CA GLY A 137 12.99 14.07 -2.76
C GLY A 137 14.23 14.80 -3.33
N GLY A 138 14.32 16.13 -3.18
CA GLY A 138 15.48 16.93 -3.58
C GLY A 138 15.84 18.12 -2.69
N ILE A 139 14.90 18.84 -2.03
CA ILE A 139 15.22 20.19 -1.51
C ILE A 139 14.62 20.56 -0.12
N PHE A 140 13.65 19.83 0.44
CA PHE A 140 12.91 20.35 1.62
C PHE A 140 13.40 19.92 3.02
N TYR A 141 14.42 19.07 3.14
CA TYR A 141 15.01 18.74 4.45
C TYR A 141 15.67 19.93 5.16
N LEU A 142 15.83 21.07 4.47
CA LEU A 142 16.43 22.31 4.99
C LEU A 142 15.43 23.35 5.49
N VAL A 143 14.11 23.17 5.32
CA VAL A 143 13.12 24.21 5.67
C VAL A 143 12.31 23.88 6.93
N PHE A 144 12.35 22.64 7.41
CA PHE A 144 11.61 22.23 8.63
C PHE A 144 12.41 21.32 9.57
N ALA A 145 13.74 21.48 9.63
CA ALA A 145 14.59 20.93 10.69
C ALA A 145 15.24 22.06 11.48
#